data_AF-A0A9D8WQ32-F1
#
_entry.id   AF-A0A9D8WQ32-F1
#
_cell.length_a   1.000
_cell.length_b   1.000
_cell.length_c   1.000
_cell.angle_alpha   90.00
_cell.angle_beta   90.00
_cell.angle_gamma   90.00
#
_symmetry.space_group_name_H-M   'P 1'
#
loop_
_entity.id
_entity.type
_entity.pdbx_description
1 polymer ?
#
loop_
_entity_poly.entity_id
_entity_poly.type
_entity_poly.pdbx_seq_one_letter_code
_entity_poly.pdbx_strand_id
1 'polypeptide(L)' 'AAIAGLFLVRRCLVRTTPKKQPRRMLLTFSSSPSPIVEEEGVIQNGPSEPSEWYLNLTRDFLLKY' A
#
# COMPACT_ATOMS: atom_id res chain seq x y z
N ALA A 1 -7.52 17.51 8.17
CA ALA A 1 -7.69 18.17 6.87
C ALA A 1 -8.39 17.19 5.92
N ALA A 2 -9.31 17.66 5.08
CA ALA A 2 -10.01 16.86 4.08
C ALA A 2 -9.69 17.40 2.67
N ILE A 3 -9.60 16.52 1.68
CA ILE A 3 -9.40 16.88 0.27
C ILE A 3 -10.71 16.61 -0.44
N ALA A 4 -11.35 17.64 -1.01
CA ALA A 4 -12.63 17.52 -1.70
C ALA A 4 -13.73 16.80 -0.89
N GLY A 5 -13.79 17.01 0.43
CA GLY A 5 -14.75 16.34 1.32
C GLY A 5 -14.38 14.89 1.70
N LEU A 6 -13.22 14.40 1.24
CA LEU A 6 -12.70 13.08 1.60
C LEU A 6 -11.61 13.20 2.69
N PHE A 7 -11.70 12.33 3.69
CA PHE A 7 -10.77 12.25 4.81
C PHE A 7 -9.79 11.12 4.57
N LEU A 8 -8.50 11.36 4.82
CA LEU A 8 -7.51 10.29 4.82
C LEU A 8 -7.80 9.35 6.00
N VAL A 9 -7.97 8.05 5.71
CA VAL A 9 -8.29 7.03 6.71
C VAL A 9 -7.23 5.93 6.79
N ARG A 10 -6.38 5.79 5.76
CA ARG A 10 -5.24 4.85 5.79
C ARG A 10 -4.05 5.40 5.03
N ARG A 11 -2.86 5.22 5.60
CA ARG A 11 -1.56 5.51 4.97
C ARG A 11 -0.70 4.25 5.02
N CYS A 12 -0.36 3.72 3.86
CA CYS A 12 0.53 2.58 3.73
C CYS A 12 1.84 3.01 3.06
N LEU A 13 2.96 2.91 3.77
CA LEU A 13 4.29 3.15 3.21
C LEU A 13 4.72 1.93 2.39
N VAL A 14 5.17 2.15 1.15
CA VAL A 14 5.56 1.05 0.26
C VAL A 14 7.05 1.08 -0.01
N ARG A 15 7.71 -0.03 0.36
CA ARG A 15 9.13 -0.29 0.11
C ARG A 15 9.27 -1.25 -1.07
N THR A 16 10.30 -1.04 -1.89
CA THR A 16 10.60 -1.98 -2.99
C THR A 16 11.16 -3.30 -2.46
N THR A 17 12.09 -3.22 -1.51
CA THR A 17 12.65 -4.37 -0.76
C THR A 17 12.78 -3.99 0.71
N PRO A 18 12.90 -4.94 1.67
CA PRO A 18 12.92 -4.62 3.10
C PRO A 18 14.02 -3.62 3.50
N LYS A 19 15.18 -3.69 2.83
CA LYS A 19 16.35 -2.83 3.08
C LYS A 19 16.22 -1.42 2.51
N LYS A 20 15.29 -1.18 1.58
CA LYS A 20 15.13 0.12 0.93
C LYS A 20 14.16 0.99 1.72
N GLN A 21 14.47 2.28 1.79
CA GLN A 21 13.54 3.27 2.34
C GLN A 21 12.26 3.36 1.49
N PRO A 22 11.10 3.63 2.10
CA PRO A 22 9.87 3.83 1.36
C PRO A 22 9.98 5.05 0.45
N ARG A 23 9.54 4.90 -0.80
CA ARG A 23 9.51 5.98 -1.81
C ARG A 23 8.12 6.21 -2.40
N ARG A 24 7.14 5.41 -1.98
CA ARG A 24 5.77 5.43 -2.47
C ARG A 24 4.85 5.24 -1.28
N MET A 25 3.64 5.77 -1.39
CA MET A 25 2.60 5.57 -0.39
C MET A 25 1.28 5.21 -1.09
N LEU A 26 0.54 4.29 -0.52
CA LEU A 26 -0.86 4.04 -0.86
C LEU A 26 -1.72 4.73 0.19
N LEU A 27 -2.60 5.62 -0.27
CA LEU A 27 -3.52 6.37 0.58
C LEU A 27 -4.94 5.87 0.33
N THR A 28 -5.75 5.82 1.37
CA THR A 28 -7.18 5.55 1.24
C THR A 28 -7.97 6.63 1.92
N PHE A 29 -9.00 7.08 1.22
CA PHE A 29 -9.86 8.17 1.64
C PHE A 29 -11.29 7.69 1.79
N SER A 30 -12.03 8.33 2.70
CA SER A 30 -13.43 8.04 3.00
C SER A 30 -14.23 9.35 3.08
N SER A 31 -15.54 9.29 2.82
CA SER A 31 -16.45 10.42 3.05
C SER A 31 -16.67 10.73 4.54
N SER A 32 -16.33 9.78 5.42
CA SER A 32 -16.47 9.93 6.87
C SER A 32 -15.10 9.95 7.54
N PRO A 33 -14.87 10.85 8.52
CA PRO A 33 -13.61 10.88 9.26
C PRO A 33 -13.44 9.64 10.13
N SER A 34 -12.21 9.12 10.19
CA SER A 34 -11.80 8.06 11.11
C SER A 34 -10.34 8.26 11.51
N PRO A 35 -9.85 7.59 12.57
CA PRO A 35 -8.42 7.51 12.84
C PRO A 35 -7.66 6.98 11.61
N ILE A 36 -6.47 7.53 11.37
CA ILE A 36 -5.61 7.06 10.28
C ILE A 36 -4.98 5.74 10.69
N VAL A 37 -5.18 4.71 9.87
CA VAL A 37 -4.46 3.45 10.00
C VAL A 37 -3.12 3.55 9.29
N GLU A 38 -2.04 3.27 10.01
CA GLU A 38 -0.68 3.27 9.50
C GLU A 38 -0.25 1.84 9.17
N GLU A 39 0.25 1.62 7.95
CA GLU A 39 0.69 0.31 7.47
C GLU A 39 2.01 0.42 6.73
N GLU A 40 2.71 -0.71 6.59
CA GLU A 40 3.82 -0.84 5.66
C GLU A 40 3.62 -2.05 4.74
N GLY A 41 4.03 -1.90 3.48
CA GLY A 41 4.03 -2.96 2.47
C GLY A 41 5.40 -3.07 1.80
N VAL A 42 5.80 -4.30 1.48
CA VAL A 42 7.04 -4.60 0.74
C VAL A 42 6.66 -5.23 -0.59
N ILE A 43 7.23 -4.80 -1.71
CA ILE A 43 6.92 -5.37 -3.03
C ILE A 43 7.65 -6.71 -3.25
N GLN A 44 8.96 -6.77 -2.95
CA GLN A 44 9.81 -7.94 -3.16
C GLN A 44 10.61 -8.27 -1.91
N ASN A 45 10.67 -9.55 -1.55
CA ASN A 45 11.56 -10.03 -0.49
C ASN A 45 13.01 -10.15 -0.99
N GLY A 46 13.17 -10.56 -2.25
CA GLY A 46 14.44 -10.77 -2.92
C GLY A 46 14.30 -10.70 -4.45
N PRO A 47 15.41 -10.92 -5.19
CA PRO A 47 15.37 -10.97 -6.65
C PRO A 47 14.35 -12.01 -7.14
N SER A 48 13.39 -11.56 -7.96
CA SER A 48 12.30 -12.38 -8.50
C SER A 48 11.40 -13.07 -7.46
N GLU A 49 11.41 -12.59 -6.21
CA GLU A 49 10.58 -13.11 -5.12
C GLU A 49 9.58 -12.01 -4.68
N PRO A 50 8.38 -11.95 -5.29
CA PRO A 50 7.33 -11.03 -4.85
C PRO A 50 6.85 -11.42 -3.45
N SER A 51 6.56 -10.43 -2.62
CA SER A 51 6.03 -10.69 -1.28
C SER A 51 4.57 -11.17 -1.34
N GLU A 52 4.13 -11.86 -0.29
CA GLU A 52 2.72 -12.22 -0.14
C GLU A 52 1.81 -10.97 -0.12
N TRP A 53 2.25 -9.89 0.53
CA TRP A 53 1.53 -8.62 0.54
C TRP A 53 1.29 -8.09 -0.88
N TYR A 54 2.30 -8.12 -1.74
CA TYR A 54 2.20 -7.63 -3.11
C TYR A 54 1.33 -8.55 -3.97
N LEU A 55 1.48 -9.87 -3.82
CA LEU A 55 0.64 -10.85 -4.52
C LEU A 55 -0.83 -10.67 -4.15
N ASN A 56 -1.14 -10.51 -2.86
CA ASN A 56 -2.51 -10.27 -2.40
C ASN A 56 -3.07 -8.94 -2.89
N LEU A 57 -2.26 -7.87 -2.90
CA LEU A 57 -2.68 -6.56 -3.41
C LEU A 57 -3.00 -6.59 -4.92
N THR A 58 -2.28 -7.41 -5.69
CA THR A 58 -2.33 -7.41 -7.15
C THR A 58 -3.04 -8.63 -7.76
N ARG A 59 -3.56 -9.53 -6.91
CA ARG A 59 -4.15 -10.82 -7.31
C ARG A 59 -5.24 -10.75 -8.38
N ASP A 60 -6.00 -9.65 -8.39
CA ASP A 60 -7.14 -9.46 -9.29
C ASP A 60 -6.71 -8.80 -10.62
N PHE A 61 -5.48 -8.29 -10.70
CA PHE A 61 -4.95 -7.58 -11.87
C PHE A 61 -3.89 -8.37 -12.63
N LEU A 62 -3.14 -9.23 -11.95
CA LEU A 62 -2.13 -10.06 -12.58
C LEU A 62 -2.80 -11.18 -13.38
N LEU A 63 -2.41 -11.32 -14.65
CA LEU A 63 -2.82 -12.43 -15.49
C LEU A 63 -2.33 -13.75 -14.87
N LYS A 64 -3.25 -14.70 -14.71
CA LYS A 64 -2.94 -16.09 -14.36
C LYS A 64 -2.59 -16.79 -15.67
N TYR A 65 -1.33 -17.17 -15.85
CA TYR A 65 -0.90 -18.02 -16.96
C TYR A 65 -1.04 -19.48 -16.59
#